data_AF-A0A8S4SP41-F1
#
_entry.id   AF-A0A8S4SP41-F1
#
_cell.length_a   1.000
_cell.length_b   1.000
_cell.length_c   1.000
_cell.angle_alpha   90.00
_cell.angle_beta   90.00
_cell.angle_gamma   90.00
#
_symmetry.space_group_name_H-M   'P 1'
#
loop_
_entity.id
_entity.type
_entity.pdbx_description
1 polymer ?
#
loop_
_entity_poly.entity_id
_entity_poly.type
_entity_poly.pdbx_seq_one_letter_code
_entity_poly.pdbx_strand_id
1 'polypeptide(L)'
;MALVDAQGMPGYNVEDKKWRQQFNSPVKCLLIDISFMERLKIKLVTMPAANFDLMTAFKCIKEDNVIKNVWNHNLHEEFRIIRQVVQKYQWVAMDTEFPGVVARPIGEFRSTADYQYQLLRCNVDLLRIIQLGLTFMDENGKTPPGCTTWQFNFKFNLQEDMYAQDSIDLLQNSGLQFREHEEHGIEPIEFAELLMSSGIVLMDNIKWLSFHSGYDFGYLLKLLTDQNLPQDENDFFESLRLYFPKVYDVKYLMKLCKNLKGGLQEVADQLELRRVGPQHQAGSDSHLTGMAFFKIKEIFFDGNIESTSGHLYGLGAPCSPNSNNIQECVENGNSP
;
A
#
# COMPACT_ATOMS: atom_id res chain seq x y z
N MET A 1 2.34 -18.20 -30.73
CA MET A 1 3.18 -18.66 -31.85
C MET A 1 4.32 -17.64 -31.94
N ALA A 2 5.56 -17.86 -31.52
CA ALA A 2 6.32 -19.07 -31.24
C ALA A 2 7.10 -18.92 -29.91
N LEU A 3 7.29 -20.05 -29.22
CA LEU A 3 8.22 -20.21 -28.10
C LEU A 3 9.63 -20.33 -28.68
N VAL A 4 10.59 -19.57 -28.16
CA VAL A 4 12.02 -19.84 -28.36
C VAL A 4 12.55 -20.36 -27.04
N ASP A 5 12.93 -21.64 -27.05
CA ASP A 5 13.60 -22.33 -25.95
C ASP A 5 14.92 -21.65 -25.60
N ALA A 6 15.02 -21.15 -24.38
CA ALA A 6 16.29 -20.75 -23.77
C ALA A 6 16.77 -21.85 -22.81
N GLN A 7 17.14 -23.01 -23.35
CA GLN A 7 17.95 -24.00 -22.63
C GLN A 7 19.42 -23.72 -22.91
N GLY A 8 20.11 -23.01 -22.00
CA GLY A 8 21.51 -22.65 -22.27
C GLY A 8 22.34 -22.01 -21.15
N MET A 9 21.94 -22.05 -19.88
CA MET A 9 22.81 -21.61 -18.78
C MET A 9 23.08 -22.73 -17.77
N PRO A 10 24.35 -23.12 -17.54
CA PRO A 10 24.70 -24.16 -16.57
C PRO A 10 24.59 -23.59 -15.15
N GLY A 11 23.63 -24.12 -14.37
CA GLY A 11 23.38 -23.73 -12.97
C GLY A 11 21.90 -23.59 -12.60
N TYR A 12 20.98 -23.58 -13.57
CA TYR A 12 19.54 -23.43 -13.32
C TYR A 12 18.88 -24.81 -13.18
N ASN A 13 18.50 -25.17 -11.94
CA ASN A 13 17.66 -26.34 -11.70
C ASN A 13 16.20 -25.89 -11.61
N VAL A 14 15.41 -26.21 -12.66
CA VAL A 14 13.98 -25.86 -12.80
C VAL A 14 13.09 -26.61 -11.78
N GLU A 15 13.66 -27.50 -10.97
CA GLU A 15 12.91 -28.32 -10.02
C GLU A 15 12.77 -27.74 -8.59
N ASP A 16 13.33 -26.58 -8.26
CA ASP A 16 13.20 -26.00 -6.91
C ASP A 16 11.83 -25.29 -6.71
N LYS A 17 10.75 -26.07 -6.76
CA LYS A 17 9.34 -25.66 -6.68
C LYS A 17 8.86 -25.32 -5.25
N LYS A 18 9.73 -24.87 -4.34
CA LYS A 18 9.34 -24.51 -2.96
C LYS A 18 8.43 -23.28 -2.89
N TRP A 19 8.55 -22.35 -3.84
CA TRP A 19 7.75 -21.12 -3.87
C TRP A 19 6.24 -21.37 -4.01
N ARG A 20 5.83 -22.48 -4.66
CA ARG A 20 4.41 -22.85 -4.83
C ARG A 20 3.70 -23.15 -3.51
N GLN A 21 4.44 -23.48 -2.46
CA GLN A 21 3.87 -23.80 -1.14
C GLN A 21 3.50 -22.54 -0.34
N GLN A 22 4.04 -21.38 -0.70
CA GLN A 22 3.82 -20.13 0.05
C GLN A 22 2.55 -19.38 -0.39
N PHE A 23 2.09 -19.64 -1.61
CA PHE A 23 0.84 -19.09 -2.12
C PHE A 23 -0.29 -20.10 -1.96
N ASN A 24 -1.34 -19.74 -1.20
CA ASN A 24 -2.52 -20.58 -0.94
C ASN A 24 -3.36 -20.90 -2.20
N SER A 25 -2.91 -20.56 -3.41
CA SER A 25 -3.60 -20.85 -4.67
C SER A 25 -2.63 -21.07 -5.84
N PRO A 26 -2.73 -22.21 -6.55
CA PRO A 26 -1.97 -22.47 -7.78
C PRO A 26 -2.21 -21.43 -8.90
N VAL A 27 -3.34 -20.73 -8.87
CA VAL A 27 -3.70 -19.71 -9.88
C VAL A 27 -2.92 -18.41 -9.65
N LYS A 28 -2.77 -17.98 -8.39
CA LYS A 28 -1.95 -16.80 -8.03
C LYS A 28 -0.48 -17.03 -8.43
N CYS A 29 0.01 -18.26 -8.29
CA CYS A 29 1.35 -18.65 -8.75
C CYS A 29 1.55 -18.55 -10.27
N LEU A 30 0.51 -18.73 -11.08
CA LEU A 30 0.60 -18.66 -12.54
C LEU A 30 0.46 -17.23 -13.07
N LEU A 31 -0.26 -16.37 -12.35
CA LEU A 31 -0.49 -14.96 -12.70
C LEU A 31 0.73 -14.07 -12.38
N ILE A 32 1.49 -14.43 -11.35
CA ILE A 32 2.80 -13.82 -11.07
C ILE A 32 3.80 -14.46 -12.04
N ASP A 33 4.04 -13.79 -13.16
CA ASP A 33 4.90 -14.26 -14.24
C ASP A 33 6.31 -14.64 -13.72
N ILE A 34 6.88 -15.74 -14.23
CA ILE A 34 8.28 -16.09 -13.96
C ILE A 34 9.20 -14.95 -14.41
N SER A 35 8.86 -14.29 -15.53
CA SER A 35 9.57 -13.10 -16.02
C SER A 35 9.52 -11.94 -15.02
N PHE A 36 8.46 -11.87 -14.21
CA PHE A 36 8.28 -10.85 -13.18
C PHE A 36 9.14 -11.12 -11.94
N MET A 37 9.19 -12.37 -11.47
CA MET A 37 10.12 -12.77 -10.40
C MET A 37 11.60 -12.60 -10.82
N GLU A 38 11.90 -12.81 -12.10
CA GLU A 38 13.21 -12.56 -12.70
C GLU A 38 13.54 -11.06 -12.81
N ARG A 39 12.57 -10.20 -13.18
CA ARG A 39 12.72 -8.73 -13.17
C ARG A 39 13.08 -8.21 -11.79
N LEU A 40 12.39 -8.69 -10.76
CA LEU A 40 12.67 -8.38 -9.36
C LEU A 40 13.86 -9.18 -8.79
N LYS A 41 14.66 -9.91 -9.58
CA LYS A 41 15.84 -10.67 -9.10
C LYS A 41 15.61 -11.49 -7.81
N ILE A 42 14.39 -11.99 -7.57
CA ILE A 42 14.01 -12.53 -6.27
C ILE A 42 14.79 -13.83 -6.01
N LYS A 43 15.82 -13.75 -5.14
CA LYS A 43 16.49 -14.92 -4.59
C LYS A 43 15.64 -15.46 -3.44
N LEU A 44 15.15 -16.70 -3.57
CA LEU A 44 14.53 -17.40 -2.44
C LEU A 44 15.56 -17.56 -1.31
N VAL A 45 15.41 -16.76 -0.26
CA VAL A 45 16.10 -17.00 1.01
C VAL A 45 15.34 -18.11 1.72
N THR A 46 15.91 -19.31 1.75
CA THR A 46 15.42 -20.42 2.57
C THR A 46 15.63 -20.08 4.05
N MET A 47 14.54 -20.08 4.82
CA MET A 47 14.56 -19.76 6.25
C MET A 47 15.23 -20.90 7.04
N PRO A 48 16.21 -20.62 7.93
CA PRO A 48 16.48 -21.50 9.04
C PRO A 48 15.34 -21.36 10.06
N ALA A 49 14.83 -22.49 10.55
CA ALA A 49 13.94 -22.53 11.72
C ALA A 49 14.75 -22.15 12.97
N ALA A 50 14.95 -20.84 13.19
CA ALA A 50 15.50 -20.34 14.43
C ALA A 50 14.35 -19.98 15.37
N ASN A 51 14.29 -20.67 16.52
CA ASN A 51 13.52 -20.25 17.68
C ASN A 51 14.14 -18.94 18.20
N PHE A 52 13.76 -17.82 17.60
CA PHE A 52 14.07 -16.50 18.11
C PHE A 52 12.91 -16.07 19.00
N ASP A 53 13.17 -15.94 20.29
CA ASP A 53 12.17 -15.61 21.29
C ASP A 53 11.59 -14.21 21.00
N LEU A 54 10.29 -14.14 20.70
CA LEU A 54 9.54 -12.89 20.45
C LEU A 54 9.83 -11.88 21.57
N MET A 55 9.91 -12.34 22.81
CA MET A 55 10.19 -11.49 23.98
C MET A 55 11.56 -10.81 23.92
N THR A 56 12.53 -11.41 23.23
CA THR A 56 13.88 -10.84 23.07
C THR A 56 13.94 -9.82 21.93
N ALA A 57 13.18 -10.01 20.85
CA ALA A 57 13.00 -8.99 19.80
C ALA A 57 12.29 -7.73 20.34
N PHE A 58 11.29 -7.92 21.21
CA PHE A 58 10.57 -6.81 21.86
C PHE A 58 11.35 -6.14 23.01
N LYS A 59 12.41 -6.79 23.54
CA LYS A 59 13.15 -6.29 24.71
C LYS A 59 14.02 -5.07 24.43
N CYS A 60 14.23 -4.69 23.17
CA CYS A 60 15.13 -3.61 22.79
C CYS A 60 14.44 -2.30 22.37
N ILE A 61 13.11 -2.19 22.51
CA ILE A 61 12.38 -0.97 22.15
C ILE A 61 11.95 -0.29 23.45
N LYS A 62 12.72 0.72 23.86
CA LYS A 62 12.29 1.67 24.90
C LYS A 62 10.93 2.27 24.50
N GLU A 63 10.10 2.55 25.50
CA GLU A 63 8.68 3.00 25.42
C GLU A 63 8.37 4.22 24.54
N ASP A 64 9.29 4.77 23.74
CA ASP A 64 9.14 6.08 23.11
C ASP A 64 9.06 6.09 21.57
N ASN A 65 9.34 5.00 20.84
CA ASN A 65 9.32 5.01 19.37
C ASN A 65 8.28 4.06 18.76
N VAL A 66 7.02 4.53 18.76
CA VAL A 66 5.88 3.90 18.07
C VAL A 66 6.11 3.80 16.56
N ILE A 67 6.78 4.81 15.98
CA ILE A 67 7.10 4.92 14.55
C ILE A 67 8.60 4.71 14.35
N LYS A 68 8.95 3.69 13.57
CA LYS A 68 10.32 3.34 13.20
C LYS A 68 10.65 3.84 11.81
N ASN A 69 11.63 4.75 11.72
CA ASN A 69 12.20 5.14 10.43
C ASN A 69 13.02 4.00 9.83
N VAL A 70 12.74 3.71 8.56
CA VAL A 70 13.44 2.73 7.75
C VAL A 70 14.12 3.46 6.60
N TRP A 71 15.40 3.20 6.46
CA TRP A 71 16.32 3.70 5.45
C TRP A 71 17.02 2.51 4.81
N ASN A 72 17.88 2.76 3.83
CA ASN A 72 18.56 1.68 3.13
C ASN A 72 19.37 0.75 4.07
N HIS A 73 20.03 1.32 5.07
CA HIS A 73 20.94 0.58 5.96
C HIS A 73 20.23 -0.40 6.93
N ASN A 74 18.96 -0.16 7.29
CA ASN A 74 18.20 -1.02 8.21
C ASN A 74 17.02 -1.75 7.55
N LEU A 75 16.77 -1.54 6.25
CA LEU A 75 15.66 -2.12 5.51
C LEU A 75 15.48 -3.63 5.74
N HIS A 76 16.55 -4.40 5.58
CA HIS A 76 16.52 -5.86 5.75
C HIS A 76 16.22 -6.30 7.18
N GLU A 77 16.74 -5.57 8.16
CA GLU A 77 16.51 -5.88 9.58
C GLU A 77 15.03 -5.67 9.92
N GLU A 78 14.47 -4.53 9.54
CA GLU A 78 13.08 -4.21 9.81
C GLU A 78 12.12 -5.17 9.09
N PHE A 79 12.41 -5.56 7.85
CA PHE A 79 11.61 -6.57 7.16
C PHE A 79 11.68 -7.96 7.80
N ARG A 80 12.75 -8.31 8.54
CA ARG A 80 12.76 -9.56 9.34
C ARG A 80 11.76 -9.48 10.48
N ILE A 81 11.65 -8.32 11.13
CA ILE A 81 10.69 -8.09 12.23
C ILE A 81 9.26 -8.09 11.68
N ILE A 82 9.01 -7.34 10.60
CA ILE A 82 7.69 -7.23 9.98
C ILE A 82 7.15 -8.61 9.57
N ARG A 83 7.99 -9.48 9.00
CA ARG A 83 7.61 -10.87 8.64
C ARG A 83 7.10 -11.69 9.83
N GLN A 84 7.55 -11.39 11.05
CA GLN A 84 7.07 -12.02 12.28
C GLN A 84 5.79 -11.35 12.79
N VAL A 85 5.72 -10.01 12.73
CA VAL A 85 4.57 -9.23 13.17
C VAL A 85 3.32 -9.58 12.36
N VAL A 86 3.43 -9.64 11.03
CA VAL A 86 2.30 -9.88 10.12
C VAL A 86 1.63 -11.25 10.33
N GLN A 87 2.32 -12.21 10.97
CA GLN A 87 1.71 -13.51 11.33
C GLN A 87 0.54 -13.36 12.31
N LYS A 88 0.60 -12.35 13.19
CA LYS A 88 -0.41 -12.09 14.23
C LYS A 88 -1.22 -10.81 13.97
N TYR A 89 -0.59 -9.79 13.41
CA TYR A 89 -1.19 -8.48 13.18
C TYR A 89 -1.45 -8.29 11.68
N GLN A 90 -2.62 -8.75 11.23
CA GLN A 90 -2.98 -8.91 9.82
C GLN A 90 -3.80 -7.73 9.25
N TRP A 91 -4.06 -6.71 10.06
CA TRP A 91 -4.69 -5.47 9.63
C TRP A 91 -3.60 -4.41 9.43
N VAL A 92 -3.35 -4.05 8.17
CA VAL A 92 -2.23 -3.21 7.77
C VAL A 92 -2.78 -1.88 7.30
N ALA A 93 -2.66 -0.85 8.13
CA ALA A 93 -2.96 0.50 7.72
C ALA A 93 -1.79 1.13 7.00
N MET A 94 -2.08 1.90 5.96
CA MET A 94 -1.07 2.44 5.06
C MET A 94 -1.36 3.88 4.65
N ASP A 95 -0.31 4.59 4.29
CA ASP A 95 -0.36 5.92 3.69
C ASP A 95 0.95 6.17 2.90
N THR A 96 0.93 7.05 1.89
CA THR A 96 2.15 7.43 1.15
C THR A 96 2.34 8.94 1.06
N GLU A 97 3.60 9.37 1.03
CA GLU A 97 3.94 10.73 0.62
C GLU A 97 4.64 10.70 -0.75
N PHE A 98 4.23 11.61 -1.62
CA PHE A 98 4.71 11.71 -2.99
C PHE A 98 4.67 13.17 -3.47
N PRO A 99 5.37 13.53 -4.56
CA PRO A 99 5.62 14.93 -4.93
C PRO A 99 4.44 15.59 -5.67
N GLY A 100 3.21 15.26 -5.29
CA GLY A 100 1.98 15.86 -5.78
C GLY A 100 1.57 15.43 -7.19
N VAL A 101 1.04 16.39 -7.95
CA VAL A 101 0.46 16.21 -9.28
C VAL A 101 1.05 17.28 -10.20
N VAL A 102 1.74 16.86 -11.26
CA VAL A 102 2.45 17.75 -12.20
C VAL A 102 1.84 17.76 -13.60
N ALA A 103 1.02 16.77 -13.93
CA ALA A 103 0.43 16.60 -15.25
C ALA A 103 -1.09 16.44 -15.19
N ARG A 104 -1.77 16.85 -16.25
CA ARG A 104 -3.18 16.53 -16.50
C ARG A 104 -3.29 15.80 -17.83
N PRO A 105 -4.03 14.69 -17.92
CA PRO A 105 -4.21 13.98 -19.17
C PRO A 105 -5.03 14.84 -20.14
N ILE A 106 -4.64 14.85 -21.41
CA ILE A 106 -5.32 15.56 -22.49
C ILE A 106 -6.05 14.53 -23.35
N GLY A 107 -7.33 14.75 -23.62
CA GLY A 107 -8.13 13.87 -24.47
C GLY A 107 -9.60 13.87 -24.12
N GLU A 108 -10.35 12.99 -24.77
CA GLU A 108 -11.74 12.67 -24.41
C GLU A 108 -11.76 11.47 -23.44
N PHE A 109 -12.62 11.53 -22.43
CA PHE A 109 -12.72 10.52 -21.38
C PHE A 109 -14.13 9.95 -21.34
N ARG A 110 -14.24 8.65 -21.03
CA ARG A 110 -15.54 7.94 -21.04
C ARG A 110 -16.45 8.40 -19.90
N SER A 111 -15.87 8.86 -18.80
CA SER A 111 -16.59 9.36 -17.62
C SER A 111 -15.69 10.21 -16.73
N THR A 112 -16.26 10.83 -15.69
CA THR A 112 -15.48 11.48 -14.63
C THR A 112 -14.56 10.51 -13.91
N ALA A 113 -15.00 9.27 -13.64
CA ALA A 113 -14.18 8.25 -12.98
C ALA A 113 -12.96 7.87 -13.85
N ASP A 114 -13.19 7.67 -15.15
CA ASP A 114 -12.11 7.42 -16.12
C ASP A 114 -11.10 8.57 -16.16
N TYR A 115 -11.57 9.83 -16.16
CA TYR A 115 -10.68 10.99 -16.03
C TYR A 115 -9.85 10.98 -14.74
N GLN A 116 -10.46 10.67 -13.59
CA GLN A 116 -9.74 10.56 -12.31
C GLN A 116 -8.68 9.46 -12.35
N TYR A 117 -9.02 8.29 -12.90
CA TYR A 117 -8.06 7.21 -13.09
C TYR A 117 -6.92 7.61 -14.02
N GLN A 118 -7.19 8.23 -15.17
CA GLN A 118 -6.13 8.68 -16.08
C GLN A 118 -5.24 9.76 -15.47
N LEU A 119 -5.80 10.64 -14.62
CA LEU A 119 -5.05 11.65 -13.87
C LEU A 119 -4.12 11.01 -12.83
N LEU A 120 -4.61 10.01 -12.10
CA LEU A 120 -3.81 9.20 -11.20
C LEU A 120 -2.69 8.49 -11.96
N ARG A 121 -3.06 7.74 -13.00
CA ARG A 121 -2.15 6.92 -13.82
C ARG A 121 -0.98 7.73 -14.34
N CYS A 122 -1.25 8.86 -15.01
CA CYS A 122 -0.19 9.64 -15.63
C CYS A 122 0.78 10.23 -14.60
N ASN A 123 0.31 10.65 -13.43
CA ASN A 123 1.18 11.22 -12.41
C ASN A 123 1.96 10.14 -11.66
N VAL A 124 1.33 9.01 -11.31
CA VAL A 124 2.02 7.89 -10.67
C VAL A 124 3.12 7.32 -11.58
N ASP A 125 2.87 7.21 -12.89
CA ASP A 125 3.88 6.73 -13.84
C ASP A 125 5.08 7.69 -13.93
N LEU A 126 4.83 9.01 -13.91
CA LEU A 126 5.86 10.05 -14.03
C LEU A 126 6.66 10.29 -12.75
N LEU A 127 6.03 10.17 -11.59
CA LEU A 127 6.58 10.61 -10.31
C LEU A 127 7.11 9.42 -9.49
N ARG A 128 7.93 9.75 -8.48
CA ARG A 128 8.51 8.79 -7.55
C ARG A 128 7.89 8.96 -6.17
N ILE A 129 7.64 7.84 -5.50
CA ILE A 129 7.25 7.81 -4.09
C ILE A 129 8.38 8.35 -3.21
N ILE A 130 8.03 9.03 -2.11
CA ILE A 130 8.99 9.60 -1.14
C ILE A 130 8.93 8.85 0.18
N GLN A 131 7.73 8.59 0.70
CA GLN A 131 7.53 7.77 1.91
C GLN A 131 6.39 6.76 1.75
N LEU A 132 6.49 5.67 2.49
CA LEU A 132 5.39 4.75 2.78
C LEU A 132 5.32 4.50 4.28
N GLY A 133 4.13 4.58 4.86
CA GLY A 133 3.85 4.18 6.23
C GLY A 133 3.09 2.88 6.25
N LEU A 134 3.50 1.93 7.10
CA LEU A 134 2.76 0.70 7.38
C LEU A 134 2.58 0.55 8.89
N THR A 135 1.33 0.50 9.35
CA THR A 135 0.96 0.24 10.75
C THR A 135 0.23 -1.09 10.87
N PHE A 136 0.67 -1.93 11.80
CA PHE A 136 0.14 -3.29 11.96
C PHE A 136 -0.78 -3.39 13.18
N MET A 137 -1.95 -4.01 13.01
CA MET A 137 -2.95 -4.23 14.06
C MET A 137 -3.57 -5.64 13.97
N ASP A 138 -4.15 -6.09 15.09
CA ASP A 138 -4.96 -7.31 15.17
C ASP A 138 -6.43 -7.04 14.81
N GLU A 139 -7.31 -8.05 14.86
CA GLU A 139 -8.72 -7.88 14.55
C GLU A 139 -9.52 -6.94 15.47
N ASN A 140 -8.94 -6.58 16.62
CA ASN A 140 -9.52 -5.69 17.61
C ASN A 140 -8.90 -4.29 17.57
N GLY A 141 -8.01 -4.01 16.60
CA GLY A 141 -7.32 -2.73 16.48
C GLY A 141 -6.18 -2.54 17.46
N LYS A 142 -5.70 -3.61 18.10
CA LYS A 142 -4.53 -3.54 18.99
C LYS A 142 -3.25 -3.69 18.18
N THR A 143 -2.26 -2.89 18.52
CA THR A 143 -0.94 -2.88 17.87
C THR A 143 0.02 -3.86 18.55
N PRO A 144 1.10 -4.31 17.86
CA PRO A 144 2.14 -5.10 18.49
C PRO A 144 2.84 -4.32 19.61
N PRO A 145 3.35 -5.00 20.66
CA PRO A 145 4.16 -4.34 21.67
C PRO A 145 5.43 -3.77 21.05
N GLY A 146 5.88 -2.59 21.49
CA GLY A 146 7.07 -1.94 20.94
C GLY A 146 6.76 -1.16 19.66
N CYS A 147 7.39 -1.53 18.54
CA CYS A 147 7.22 -0.84 17.26
C CYS A 147 5.93 -1.29 16.56
N THR A 148 5.05 -0.33 16.30
CA THR A 148 3.74 -0.56 15.67
C THR A 148 3.74 -0.19 14.20
N THR A 149 4.58 0.78 13.84
CA THR A 149 4.50 1.51 12.59
C THR A 149 5.90 1.66 11.98
N TRP A 150 6.03 1.32 10.71
CA TRP A 150 7.26 1.51 9.94
C TRP A 150 7.06 2.61 8.91
N GLN A 151 7.96 3.59 8.92
CA GLN A 151 8.02 4.68 7.95
C GLN A 151 9.22 4.45 7.03
N PHE A 152 8.96 3.95 5.83
CA PHE A 152 9.96 3.72 4.80
C PHE A 152 10.25 5.02 4.07
N ASN A 153 11.51 5.42 4.05
CA ASN A 153 11.98 6.63 3.39
C ASN A 153 12.71 6.24 2.10
N PHE A 154 12.10 6.54 0.95
CA PHE A 154 12.63 6.17 -0.37
C PHE A 154 13.63 7.18 -0.89
N LYS A 155 14.50 6.72 -1.77
CA LYS A 155 15.46 7.57 -2.46
C LYS A 155 14.75 8.56 -3.38
N PHE A 156 15.07 9.84 -3.19
CA PHE A 156 14.49 10.96 -3.93
C PHE A 156 15.52 12.10 -4.06
N ASN A 157 15.65 12.68 -5.25
CA ASN A 157 16.59 13.75 -5.55
C ASN A 157 15.88 14.96 -6.16
N LEU A 158 15.90 16.10 -5.47
CA LEU A 158 15.26 17.35 -5.91
C LEU A 158 15.89 17.99 -7.16
N GLN A 159 17.05 17.52 -7.61
CA GLN A 159 17.70 17.99 -8.84
C GLN A 159 17.36 17.12 -10.05
N GLU A 160 17.05 15.84 -9.84
CA GLU A 160 16.84 14.86 -10.91
C GLU A 160 15.35 14.49 -11.08
N ASP A 161 14.62 14.37 -9.98
CA ASP A 161 13.26 13.87 -9.98
C ASP A 161 12.24 15.00 -10.21
N MET A 162 11.13 14.69 -10.89
CA MET A 162 10.03 15.64 -11.12
C MET A 162 9.18 15.79 -9.85
N TYR A 163 8.69 17.01 -9.61
CA TYR A 163 7.80 17.32 -8.49
C TYR A 163 6.95 18.58 -8.71
N ALA A 164 5.87 18.70 -7.93
CA ALA A 164 5.15 19.95 -7.74
C ALA A 164 5.77 20.73 -6.56
N GLN A 165 6.11 22.00 -6.77
CA GLN A 165 6.79 22.83 -5.77
C GLN A 165 6.00 22.92 -4.45
N ASP A 166 4.70 23.19 -4.52
CA ASP A 166 3.83 23.30 -3.34
C ASP A 166 3.83 22.01 -2.49
N SER A 167 3.97 20.84 -3.13
CA SER A 167 4.05 19.55 -2.43
C SER A 167 5.39 19.37 -1.73
N ILE A 168 6.51 19.74 -2.36
CA ILE A 168 7.82 19.71 -1.72
C ILE A 168 7.86 20.66 -0.52
N ASP A 169 7.34 21.88 -0.68
CA ASP A 169 7.32 22.87 0.40
C ASP A 169 6.49 22.37 1.59
N LEU A 170 5.32 21.78 1.33
CA LEU A 170 4.49 21.17 2.36
C LEU A 170 5.22 20.03 3.09
N LEU A 171 5.87 19.13 2.35
CA LEU A 171 6.60 18.01 2.92
C LEU A 171 7.81 18.46 3.74
N GLN A 172 8.56 19.46 3.27
CA GLN A 172 9.66 20.07 4.02
C GLN A 172 9.16 20.70 5.32
N ASN A 173 8.07 21.45 5.26
CA ASN A 173 7.44 22.05 6.45
C ASN A 173 6.90 20.99 7.43
N SER A 174 6.58 19.80 6.93
CA SER A 174 6.13 18.64 7.71
C SER A 174 7.30 17.82 8.26
N GLY A 175 8.54 18.22 7.98
CA GLY A 175 9.76 17.68 8.56
C GLY A 175 10.52 16.68 7.69
N LEU A 176 10.18 16.53 6.40
CA LEU A 176 10.95 15.67 5.50
C LEU A 176 12.31 16.30 5.18
N GLN A 177 13.36 15.51 5.38
CA GLN A 177 14.74 15.90 5.12
C GLN A 177 15.19 15.33 3.78
N PHE A 178 14.93 16.05 2.68
CA PHE A 178 15.21 15.56 1.32
C PHE A 178 16.68 15.17 1.07
N ARG A 179 17.62 15.79 1.79
CA ARG A 179 19.03 15.38 1.74
C ARG A 179 19.24 13.95 2.26
N GLU A 180 18.53 13.56 3.32
CA GLU A 180 18.59 12.19 3.84
C GLU A 180 17.94 11.20 2.87
N HIS A 181 16.87 11.61 2.18
CA HIS A 181 16.28 10.79 1.12
C HIS A 181 17.26 10.58 -0.04
N GLU A 182 17.99 11.61 -0.45
CA GLU A 182 19.00 11.51 -1.51
C GLU A 182 20.17 10.59 -1.12
N GLU A 183 20.72 10.77 0.09
CA GLU A 183 21.93 10.08 0.56
C GLU A 183 21.65 8.66 1.09
N HIS A 184 20.52 8.45 1.78
CA HIS A 184 20.24 7.26 2.58
C HIS A 184 18.91 6.56 2.23
N GLY A 185 18.14 7.11 1.29
CA GLY A 185 16.84 6.58 0.90
C GLY A 185 16.89 5.17 0.34
N ILE A 186 15.81 4.43 0.57
CA ILE A 186 15.64 3.06 0.10
C ILE A 186 15.49 3.04 -1.42
N GLU A 187 16.21 2.11 -2.07
CA GLU A 187 15.99 1.84 -3.49
C GLU A 187 14.64 1.13 -3.69
N PRO A 188 13.73 1.68 -4.54
CA PRO A 188 12.37 1.15 -4.71
C PRO A 188 12.28 -0.34 -5.05
N ILE A 189 13.18 -0.83 -5.90
CA ILE A 189 13.21 -2.23 -6.34
C ILE A 189 13.55 -3.16 -5.17
N GLU A 190 14.52 -2.80 -4.34
CA GLU A 190 14.92 -3.61 -3.18
C GLU A 190 13.78 -3.71 -2.15
N PHE A 191 13.06 -2.60 -1.94
CA PHE A 191 11.85 -2.62 -1.13
C PHE A 191 10.78 -3.56 -1.72
N ALA A 192 10.52 -3.48 -3.04
CA ALA A 192 9.51 -4.30 -3.70
C ALA A 192 9.82 -5.81 -3.58
N GLU A 193 11.09 -6.20 -3.73
CA GLU A 193 11.56 -7.59 -3.51
C GLU A 193 11.24 -8.10 -2.10
N LEU A 194 11.51 -7.28 -1.09
CA LEU A 194 11.28 -7.63 0.31
C LEU A 194 9.78 -7.67 0.63
N LEU A 195 9.00 -6.72 0.12
CA LEU A 195 7.55 -6.67 0.29
C LEU A 195 6.88 -7.88 -0.37
N MET A 196 7.29 -8.23 -1.59
CA MET A 196 6.76 -9.39 -2.33
C MET A 196 6.92 -10.70 -1.53
N SER A 197 8.06 -10.87 -0.86
CA SER A 197 8.40 -12.06 -0.07
C SER A 197 8.07 -11.94 1.43
N SER A 198 7.32 -10.92 1.83
CA SER A 198 7.06 -10.62 3.25
C SER A 198 5.85 -11.36 3.83
N GLY A 199 4.91 -11.80 2.99
CA GLY A 199 3.60 -12.30 3.43
C GLY A 199 2.57 -11.19 3.71
N ILE A 200 2.83 -9.94 3.31
CA ILE A 200 1.89 -8.81 3.45
C ILE A 200 0.99 -8.65 2.20
N VAL A 201 1.55 -8.87 1.01
CA VAL A 201 0.84 -8.80 -0.28
C VAL A 201 0.48 -10.19 -0.80
N LEU A 202 -0.50 -10.29 -1.69
CA LEU A 202 -1.00 -11.52 -2.32
C LEU A 202 -1.73 -12.50 -1.35
N MET A 203 -1.89 -12.10 -0.10
CA MET A 203 -2.40 -12.91 1.00
C MET A 203 -3.85 -12.56 1.35
N ASP A 204 -4.75 -13.55 1.30
CA ASP A 204 -6.20 -13.34 1.53
C ASP A 204 -6.55 -13.05 3.01
N ASN A 205 -5.66 -13.41 3.92
CA ASN A 205 -5.80 -13.12 5.34
C ASN A 205 -5.41 -11.69 5.71
N ILE A 206 -4.69 -10.96 4.86
CA ILE A 206 -4.29 -9.58 5.14
C ILE A 206 -5.41 -8.62 4.74
N LYS A 207 -5.71 -7.66 5.62
CA LYS A 207 -6.68 -6.58 5.36
C LYS A 207 -5.93 -5.25 5.33
N TRP A 208 -6.01 -4.58 4.20
CA TRP A 208 -5.40 -3.27 3.99
C TRP A 208 -6.38 -2.16 4.38
N LEU A 209 -5.91 -1.20 5.16
CA LEU A 209 -6.65 -0.04 5.61
C LEU A 209 -6.00 1.21 5.05
N SER A 210 -6.79 2.11 4.48
CA SER A 210 -6.26 3.28 3.78
C SER A 210 -7.21 4.46 3.88
N PHE A 211 -6.80 5.64 3.43
CA PHE A 211 -7.65 6.83 3.40
C PHE A 211 -7.48 7.58 2.09
N HIS A 212 -8.53 7.62 1.26
CA HIS A 212 -8.51 8.32 -0.03
C HIS A 212 -7.36 7.85 -0.94
N SER A 213 -7.24 6.53 -1.09
CA SER A 213 -5.95 5.90 -1.36
C SER A 213 -5.74 5.45 -2.80
N GLY A 214 -6.32 6.18 -3.76
CA GLY A 214 -6.13 5.88 -5.18
C GLY A 214 -4.65 5.93 -5.55
N TYR A 215 -4.01 7.08 -5.30
CA TYR A 215 -2.60 7.30 -5.58
C TYR A 215 -1.69 6.35 -4.80
N ASP A 216 -1.99 6.13 -3.51
CA ASP A 216 -1.27 5.23 -2.62
C ASP A 216 -1.14 3.81 -3.21
N PHE A 217 -2.28 3.21 -3.58
CA PHE A 217 -2.27 1.90 -4.20
C PHE A 217 -1.71 1.94 -5.62
N GLY A 218 -1.85 3.06 -6.34
CA GLY A 218 -1.14 3.29 -7.59
C GLY A 218 0.38 3.14 -7.43
N TYR A 219 0.97 3.84 -6.46
CA TYR A 219 2.41 3.74 -6.19
C TYR A 219 2.81 2.34 -5.75
N LEU A 220 2.07 1.72 -4.82
CA LEU A 220 2.38 0.35 -4.40
C LEU A 220 2.27 -0.65 -5.56
N LEU A 221 1.27 -0.52 -6.42
CA LEU A 221 1.12 -1.39 -7.58
C LEU A 221 2.27 -1.16 -8.58
N LYS A 222 2.63 0.09 -8.89
CA LYS A 222 3.80 0.42 -9.73
C LYS A 222 5.09 -0.16 -9.15
N LEU A 223 5.31 0.00 -7.85
CA LEU A 223 6.48 -0.56 -7.15
C LEU A 223 6.51 -2.09 -7.26
N LEU A 224 5.39 -2.73 -6.98
CA LEU A 224 5.31 -4.18 -6.99
C LEU A 224 5.41 -4.75 -8.39
N THR A 225 4.82 -4.13 -9.41
CA THR A 225 4.85 -4.65 -10.79
C THR A 225 6.14 -4.29 -11.53
N ASP A 226 6.85 -3.26 -11.08
CA ASP A 226 7.95 -2.61 -11.81
C ASP A 226 7.54 -2.25 -13.25
N GLN A 227 6.31 -1.79 -13.42
CA GLN A 227 5.71 -1.39 -14.70
C GLN A 227 4.85 -0.14 -14.49
N ASN A 228 4.62 0.58 -15.59
CA ASN A 228 3.58 1.60 -15.62
C ASN A 228 2.22 0.98 -15.28
N LEU A 229 1.35 1.79 -14.69
CA LEU A 229 0.01 1.38 -14.33
C LEU A 229 -0.83 1.00 -15.58
N PRO A 230 -1.78 0.06 -15.45
CA PRO A 230 -2.62 -0.39 -16.57
C PRO A 230 -3.33 0.75 -17.29
N GLN A 231 -3.56 0.65 -18.61
CA GLN A 231 -4.21 1.76 -19.34
C GLN A 231 -5.67 1.95 -18.96
N ASP A 232 -6.40 0.85 -18.78
CA ASP A 232 -7.81 0.85 -18.39
C ASP A 232 -7.96 0.67 -16.86
N GLU A 233 -8.94 1.37 -16.27
CA GLU A 233 -9.22 1.33 -14.83
C GLU A 233 -9.60 -0.08 -14.34
N ASN A 234 -10.30 -0.86 -15.17
CA ASN A 234 -10.68 -2.22 -14.82
C ASN A 234 -9.45 -3.12 -14.59
N ASP A 235 -8.45 -3.04 -15.48
CA ASP A 235 -7.22 -3.83 -15.38
C ASP A 235 -6.39 -3.43 -14.15
N PHE A 236 -6.47 -2.15 -13.75
CA PHE A 236 -5.92 -1.67 -12.48
C PHE A 236 -6.61 -2.33 -11.30
N PHE A 237 -7.94 -2.39 -11.25
CA PHE A 237 -8.66 -3.05 -10.17
C PHE A 237 -8.46 -4.57 -10.14
N GLU A 238 -8.33 -5.22 -11.30
CA GLU A 238 -7.97 -6.64 -11.37
C GLU A 238 -6.59 -6.90 -10.77
N SER A 239 -5.61 -6.07 -11.13
CA SER A 239 -4.26 -6.13 -10.56
C SER A 239 -4.28 -5.82 -9.06
N LEU A 240 -4.97 -4.76 -8.65
CA LEU A 240 -5.14 -4.37 -7.24
C LEU A 240 -5.69 -5.55 -6.42
N ARG A 241 -6.73 -6.22 -6.91
CA ARG A 241 -7.36 -7.35 -6.20
C ARG A 241 -6.45 -8.55 -6.08
N LEU A 242 -5.52 -8.75 -7.02
CA LEU A 242 -4.52 -9.81 -6.93
C LEU A 242 -3.55 -9.53 -5.78
N TYR A 243 -2.94 -8.34 -5.75
CA TYR A 243 -1.93 -7.95 -4.75
C TYR A 243 -2.51 -7.61 -3.38
N PHE A 244 -3.72 -7.06 -3.35
CA PHE A 244 -4.41 -6.56 -2.16
C PHE A 244 -5.85 -7.09 -2.12
N PRO A 245 -6.07 -8.37 -1.75
CA PRO A 245 -7.40 -8.99 -1.87
C PRO A 245 -8.50 -8.33 -1.03
N LYS A 246 -8.15 -7.78 0.13
CA LYS A 246 -9.06 -7.07 1.03
C LYS A 246 -8.54 -5.67 1.33
N VAL A 247 -9.27 -4.66 0.88
CA VAL A 247 -8.93 -3.23 1.02
C VAL A 247 -10.14 -2.48 1.56
N TYR A 248 -9.93 -1.64 2.57
CA TYR A 248 -10.95 -0.78 3.13
C TYR A 248 -10.45 0.68 3.12
N ASP A 249 -11.01 1.48 2.23
CA ASP A 249 -10.75 2.93 2.19
C ASP A 249 -11.69 3.65 3.18
N VAL A 250 -11.11 4.21 4.25
CA VAL A 250 -11.83 4.95 5.28
C VAL A 250 -12.61 6.12 4.69
N LYS A 251 -12.06 6.83 3.69
CA LYS A 251 -12.75 7.94 3.03
C LYS A 251 -13.99 7.46 2.28
N TYR A 252 -13.95 6.25 1.71
CA TYR A 252 -15.12 5.62 1.12
C TYR A 252 -16.14 5.23 2.21
N LEU A 253 -15.71 4.60 3.31
CA LEU A 253 -16.58 4.23 4.43
C LEU A 253 -17.32 5.43 5.03
N MET A 254 -16.66 6.58 5.11
CA MET A 254 -17.26 7.82 5.60
C MET A 254 -18.49 8.25 4.78
N LYS A 255 -18.59 7.89 3.50
CA LYS A 255 -19.82 8.17 2.70
C LYS A 255 -21.04 7.44 3.24
N LEU A 256 -20.84 6.31 3.91
CA LEU A 256 -21.88 5.49 4.52
C LEU A 256 -22.18 5.93 5.96
N CYS A 257 -21.31 6.75 6.55
CA CYS A 257 -21.45 7.25 7.92
C CYS A 257 -22.16 8.62 7.90
N LYS A 258 -23.17 8.79 8.75
CA LYS A 258 -23.79 10.11 8.92
C LYS A 258 -22.79 11.03 9.63
N ASN A 259 -22.64 12.26 9.12
CA ASN A 259 -21.88 13.36 9.73
C ASN A 259 -20.35 13.23 9.80
N LEU A 260 -19.71 12.27 9.12
CA LEU A 260 -18.26 12.27 8.94
C LEU A 260 -17.87 12.89 7.60
N LYS A 261 -17.15 14.01 7.64
CA LYS A 261 -16.64 14.72 6.45
C LYS A 261 -15.25 15.26 6.73
N GLY A 262 -14.53 15.60 5.67
CA GLY A 262 -13.22 16.25 5.78
C GLY A 262 -12.02 15.34 5.54
N GLY A 263 -10.82 15.88 5.70
CA GLY A 263 -9.54 15.16 5.59
C GLY A 263 -9.27 14.24 6.79
N LEU A 264 -8.19 13.47 6.74
CA LEU A 264 -7.87 12.48 7.77
C LEU A 264 -7.75 13.12 9.17
N GLN A 265 -7.11 14.29 9.28
CA GLN A 265 -6.99 15.02 10.54
C GLN A 265 -8.35 15.47 11.08
N GLU A 266 -9.21 16.05 10.23
CA GLU A 266 -10.54 16.53 10.63
C GLU A 266 -11.43 15.37 11.10
N VAL A 267 -11.28 14.20 10.48
CA VAL A 267 -11.99 12.97 10.87
C VAL A 267 -11.46 12.44 12.20
N ALA A 268 -10.14 12.46 12.40
CA ALA A 268 -9.54 12.09 13.68
C ALA A 268 -10.03 13.00 14.82
N ASP A 269 -10.14 14.30 14.59
CA ASP A 269 -10.64 15.26 15.58
C ASP A 269 -12.12 14.98 15.92
N GLN A 270 -12.96 14.69 14.92
CA GLN A 270 -14.37 14.29 15.10
C GLN A 270 -14.53 12.97 15.87
N LEU A 271 -13.56 12.07 15.75
CA LEU A 271 -13.53 10.76 16.43
C LEU A 271 -12.76 10.80 17.76
N GLU A 272 -12.31 11.98 18.19
CA GLU A 272 -11.51 12.22 19.40
C GLU A 272 -10.21 11.37 19.44
N LEU A 273 -9.56 11.20 18.29
CA LEU A 273 -8.34 10.41 18.15
C LEU A 273 -7.10 11.29 18.26
N ARG A 274 -6.15 10.85 19.10
CA ARG A 274 -4.87 11.54 19.26
C ARG A 274 -3.85 11.01 18.25
N ARG A 275 -3.35 11.89 17.40
CA ARG A 275 -2.23 11.61 16.48
C ARG A 275 -0.93 11.29 17.25
N VAL A 276 -0.18 10.33 16.72
CA VAL A 276 1.19 10.02 17.12
C VAL A 276 2.12 10.30 15.94
N GLY A 277 3.17 11.08 16.16
CA GLY A 277 4.08 11.52 15.10
C GLY A 277 3.62 12.79 14.37
N PRO A 278 4.47 13.31 13.45
CA PRO A 278 4.19 14.52 12.67
C PRO A 278 3.11 14.27 11.60
N GLN A 279 2.20 15.22 11.44
CA GLN A 279 1.22 15.21 10.35
C GLN A 279 1.93 15.34 8.99
N HIS A 280 1.38 14.73 7.94
CA HIS A 280 1.98 14.70 6.59
C HIS A 280 3.34 14.01 6.57
N GLN A 281 3.43 12.94 7.36
CA GLN A 281 4.43 11.90 7.17
C GLN A 281 3.73 10.56 7.18
N ALA A 282 4.06 9.72 6.20
CA ALA A 282 3.32 8.50 5.92
C ALA A 282 3.19 7.57 7.15
N GLY A 283 4.22 7.51 8.00
CA GLY A 283 4.18 6.74 9.24
C GLY A 283 3.05 7.20 10.17
N SER A 284 3.02 8.49 10.51
CA SER A 284 1.99 9.06 11.38
C SER A 284 0.59 8.93 10.78
N ASP A 285 0.47 9.21 9.49
CA ASP A 285 -0.80 9.19 8.77
C ASP A 285 -1.34 7.76 8.64
N SER A 286 -0.49 6.76 8.38
CA SER A 286 -0.89 5.35 8.40
C SER A 286 -1.39 4.89 9.78
N HIS A 287 -0.75 5.36 10.86
CA HIS A 287 -1.17 5.04 12.22
C HIS A 287 -2.54 5.65 12.53
N LEU A 288 -2.74 6.92 12.18
CA LEU A 288 -4.01 7.61 12.39
C LEU A 288 -5.14 7.00 11.53
N THR A 289 -4.82 6.58 10.30
CA THR A 289 -5.75 5.84 9.42
C THR A 289 -6.21 4.55 10.08
N GLY A 290 -5.31 3.78 10.68
CA GLY A 290 -5.65 2.57 11.43
C GLY A 290 -6.59 2.84 12.60
N MET A 291 -6.27 3.84 13.42
CA MET A 291 -7.12 4.25 14.55
C MET A 291 -8.51 4.69 14.08
N ALA A 292 -8.58 5.53 13.05
CA ALA A 292 -9.83 6.04 12.48
C ALA A 292 -10.70 4.89 11.96
N PHE A 293 -10.10 3.95 11.23
CA PHE A 293 -10.80 2.78 10.72
C PHE A 293 -11.45 1.96 11.85
N PHE A 294 -10.69 1.56 12.87
CA PHE A 294 -11.24 0.72 13.95
C PHE A 294 -12.31 1.45 14.75
N LYS A 295 -12.15 2.77 14.96
CA LYS A 295 -13.17 3.59 15.61
C LYS A 295 -14.46 3.70 14.80
N ILE A 296 -14.34 3.88 13.47
CA ILE A 296 -15.50 3.92 12.56
C ILE A 296 -16.20 2.55 12.51
N LYS A 297 -15.42 1.47 12.40
CA LYS A 297 -15.93 0.09 12.39
C LYS A 297 -16.74 -0.22 13.65
N GLU A 298 -16.26 0.24 14.82
CA GLU A 298 -16.94 0.10 16.11
C GLU A 298 -18.25 0.90 16.16
N ILE A 299 -18.24 2.16 15.75
CA ILE A 299 -19.39 3.08 15.94
C ILE A 299 -20.50 2.86 14.89
N PHE A 300 -20.15 2.61 13.63
CA PHE A 300 -21.11 2.71 12.51
C PHE A 300 -21.49 1.40 11.86
N PHE A 301 -20.71 0.34 12.06
CA PHE A 301 -20.85 -0.90 11.28
C PHE A 301 -21.11 -2.15 12.13
N ASP A 302 -21.18 -2.04 13.46
CA ASP A 302 -21.32 -3.18 14.39
C ASP A 302 -20.33 -4.33 14.06
N GLY A 303 -19.14 -3.98 13.56
CA GLY A 303 -18.12 -4.94 13.11
C GLY A 303 -18.29 -5.54 11.71
N ASN A 304 -19.42 -5.33 11.01
CA ASN A 304 -19.68 -5.88 9.68
C ASN A 304 -19.37 -4.89 8.54
N ILE A 305 -18.24 -5.10 7.88
CA ILE A 305 -17.72 -4.23 6.81
C ILE A 305 -17.37 -4.99 5.52
N GLU A 306 -17.63 -6.31 5.46
CA GLU A 306 -17.09 -7.13 4.35
C GLU A 306 -17.62 -6.69 2.98
N SER A 307 -18.85 -6.16 2.91
CA SER A 307 -19.46 -5.66 1.67
C SER A 307 -18.79 -4.41 1.09
N THR A 308 -18.01 -3.68 1.89
CA THR A 308 -17.34 -2.45 1.45
C THR A 308 -15.93 -2.70 0.91
N SER A 309 -15.42 -3.94 1.01
CA SER A 309 -14.06 -4.28 0.59
C SER A 309 -13.84 -4.03 -0.91
N GLY A 310 -12.70 -3.44 -1.26
CA GLY A 310 -12.23 -3.25 -2.64
C GLY A 310 -12.69 -1.96 -3.32
N HIS A 311 -13.39 -1.08 -2.61
CA HIS A 311 -13.78 0.24 -3.12
C HIS A 311 -12.77 1.30 -2.72
N LEU A 312 -12.22 2.02 -3.71
CA LEU A 312 -11.34 3.18 -3.49
C LEU A 312 -12.12 4.47 -3.70
N TYR A 313 -11.91 5.46 -2.84
CA TYR A 313 -12.60 6.74 -3.00
C TYR A 313 -12.15 7.45 -4.29
N GLY A 314 -13.11 7.89 -5.09
CA GLY A 314 -12.85 8.72 -6.29
C GLY A 314 -12.62 7.94 -7.58
N LEU A 315 -12.52 6.62 -7.51
CA LEU A 315 -12.39 5.71 -8.66
C LEU A 315 -13.67 4.89 -8.87
N GLY A 316 -13.81 4.34 -10.08
CA GLY A 316 -14.88 3.41 -10.43
C GLY A 316 -14.81 2.14 -9.57
N ALA A 317 -15.96 1.63 -9.12
CA ALA A 317 -15.99 0.39 -8.34
C ALA A 317 -15.57 -0.80 -9.21
N PRO A 318 -14.90 -1.83 -8.64
CA PRO A 318 -14.62 -3.05 -9.37
C PRO A 318 -15.93 -3.68 -9.86
N CYS A 319 -16.03 -3.93 -11.17
CA CYS A 319 -17.15 -4.69 -11.74
C CYS A 319 -17.24 -6.05 -11.06
N SER A 320 -18.29 -6.29 -10.27
CA SER A 320 -18.55 -7.59 -9.68
C SER A 320 -19.08 -8.53 -10.75
N PRO A 321 -18.48 -9.72 -10.97
CA PRO A 321 -18.96 -10.65 -11.99
C PRO A 321 -20.31 -11.33 -11.67
N ASN A 322 -20.97 -10.99 -10.55
CA ASN A 322 -22.18 -11.68 -10.06
C ASN A 322 -23.21 -10.74 -9.43
N SER A 323 -23.61 -9.70 -10.15
CA SER A 323 -24.84 -8.96 -9.82
C SER A 323 -25.56 -8.55 -11.10
N ASN A 324 -26.46 -9.41 -11.56
CA ASN A 324 -27.54 -9.03 -12.46
C ASN A 324 -28.45 -8.04 -11.72
N ASN A 325 -28.12 -6.75 -11.76
CA ASN A 325 -29.05 -5.64 -11.56
C ASN A 325 -28.38 -4.36 -12.07
N ILE A 326 -28.47 -4.16 -13.39
CA ILE A 326 -28.14 -2.90 -14.05
C ILE A 326 -29.39 -2.03 -14.02
N GLN A 327 -29.57 -1.25 -12.95
CA GLN A 327 -30.30 0.04 -12.93
C GLN A 327 -30.43 0.52 -11.48
N GLU A 328 -29.50 1.37 -11.04
CA GLU A 328 -29.68 2.42 -9.99
C GLU A 328 -28.32 3.01 -9.58
N CYS A 329 -27.50 3.45 -10.54
CA CYS A 329 -26.28 4.24 -10.24
C CYS A 329 -26.09 5.36 -11.27
N VAL A 330 -27.17 5.93 -11.81
CA VAL A 330 -27.13 7.15 -12.62
C VAL A 330 -28.41 7.92 -12.33
N GLU A 331 -28.35 8.84 -11.37
CA GLU A 331 -29.18 10.05 -11.23
C GLU A 331 -29.19 10.46 -9.76
N ASN A 332 -28.37 11.44 -9.42
CA ASN A 332 -28.76 12.63 -8.64
C ASN A 332 -27.50 13.45 -8.35
N GLY A 333 -27.14 14.23 -9.36
CA GLY A 333 -26.13 15.28 -9.29
C GLY A 333 -26.53 16.43 -10.18
N ASN A 334 -27.77 16.93 -10.01
CA ASN A 334 -28.19 18.18 -10.60
C ASN A 334 -28.66 19.15 -9.50
N SER A 335 -27.91 20.26 -9.45
CA SER A 335 -28.30 21.62 -9.06
C SER A 335 -28.24 22.02 -7.58
N PRO A 336 -28.03 23.33 -7.30
CA PRO A 336 -27.34 24.39 -8.06
C PRO A 336 -25.91 24.66 -7.58
#